data_AF-A0AA38IDF3-F1
#
_entry.id   AF-A0AA38IDF3-F1
#
_cell.length_a   1.000
_cell.length_b   1.000
_cell.length_c   1.000
_cell.angle_alpha   90.00
_cell.angle_beta   90.00
_cell.angle_gamma   90.00
#
_symmetry.space_group_name_H-M   'P 1'
#
loop_
_entity.id
_entity.type
_entity.pdbx_description
1 polymer ?
#
loop_
_entity_poly.entity_id
_entity_poly.type
_entity_poly.pdbx_seq_one_letter_code
_entity_poly.pdbx_strand_id
1 'polypeptide(L)'
;MRKNGESYSTSIKTPIPLFMSFDYCDMIKNWRNVVLDHDMHSGNGITVARFLKKIYDIKHKLIIKSVKFLTRNHIFPANAEKINVCRAVHVFSTEVRAAIEYLGKYNNPGSVDVEETLKLMEMMHTFLKIHEVNDKTQHIRQVNENSAPGTDINDERLLWMLKTLPAYIDSIQLSSKANKMTGLTKETTEAVKFTAKSTAECLKYLLEKCGFFHVCFNARI
;
A
#
# COMPACT_ATOMS: atom_id res chain seq x y z
N MET A 1 19.01 -67.46 -13.22
CA MET A 1 17.92 -66.48 -12.98
C MET A 1 18.17 -65.74 -11.67
N ARG A 2 18.81 -64.57 -11.72
CA ARG A 2 18.91 -63.64 -10.58
C ARG A 2 18.25 -62.33 -10.98
N LYS A 3 17.28 -61.90 -10.17
CA LYS A 3 16.50 -60.67 -10.35
C LYS A 3 17.39 -59.46 -10.06
N ASN A 4 17.65 -58.62 -11.06
CA ASN A 4 18.11 -57.26 -10.83
C ASN A 4 16.88 -56.39 -10.56
N GLY A 5 16.58 -56.18 -9.28
CA GLY A 5 15.66 -55.15 -8.84
C GLY A 5 16.41 -53.84 -8.74
N GLU A 6 16.42 -53.06 -9.82
CA GLU A 6 16.81 -51.65 -9.75
C GLU A 6 15.69 -50.90 -9.01
N SER A 7 15.99 -50.56 -7.76
CA SER A 7 15.23 -49.62 -6.95
C SER A 7 15.36 -48.23 -7.57
N TYR A 8 14.39 -47.85 -8.40
CA TYR A 8 14.19 -46.46 -8.77
C TYR A 8 13.80 -45.69 -7.51
N SER A 9 14.76 -45.01 -6.88
CA SER A 9 14.44 -44.02 -5.86
C SER A 9 13.70 -42.89 -6.57
N THR A 10 12.38 -42.88 -6.47
CA THR A 10 11.56 -41.73 -6.80
C THR A 10 11.95 -40.61 -5.85
N SER A 11 12.88 -39.76 -6.27
CA SER A 11 13.13 -38.49 -5.61
C SER A 11 11.81 -37.72 -5.66
N ILE A 12 11.12 -37.64 -4.54
CA ILE A 12 9.92 -36.81 -4.41
C ILE A 12 10.39 -35.38 -4.67
N LYS A 13 10.15 -34.88 -5.89
CA LYS A 13 10.39 -33.48 -6.22
C LYS A 13 9.53 -32.69 -5.25
N THR A 14 10.16 -31.87 -4.42
CA THR A 14 9.46 -30.98 -3.51
C THR A 14 8.49 -30.12 -4.34
N PRO A 15 7.20 -30.04 -3.96
CA PRO A 15 6.24 -29.26 -4.72
C PRO A 15 6.66 -27.79 -4.71
N ILE A 16 6.70 -27.18 -5.90
CA ILE A 16 7.01 -25.75 -6.06
C ILE A 16 5.77 -24.96 -5.60
N PRO A 17 5.88 -24.07 -4.61
CA PRO A 17 4.74 -23.30 -4.14
C PRO A 17 4.31 -22.28 -5.19
N LEU A 18 2.99 -22.13 -5.36
CA LEU A 18 2.40 -21.09 -6.18
C LEU A 18 1.94 -19.94 -5.28
N PHE A 19 2.51 -18.76 -5.49
CA PHE A 19 2.12 -17.53 -4.79
C PHE A 19 1.16 -16.74 -5.66
N MET A 20 0.02 -16.34 -5.11
CA MET A 20 -1.01 -15.58 -5.82
C MET A 20 -1.09 -14.16 -5.26
N SER A 21 -1.39 -13.17 -6.09
CA SER A 21 -1.61 -11.79 -5.66
C SER A 21 -2.75 -11.18 -6.46
N PHE A 22 -3.37 -10.15 -5.89
CA PHE A 22 -4.25 -9.26 -6.65
C PHE A 22 -3.43 -8.13 -7.28
N ASP A 23 -3.97 -7.50 -8.33
CA ASP A 23 -3.35 -6.30 -8.89
C ASP A 23 -3.40 -5.16 -7.87
N TYR A 24 -2.22 -4.77 -7.38
CA TYR A 24 -2.07 -3.69 -6.42
C TYR A 24 -2.63 -2.36 -6.96
N CYS A 25 -2.59 -2.13 -8.28
CA CYS A 25 -3.14 -0.94 -8.92
C CYS A 25 -4.66 -0.84 -8.72
N ASP A 26 -5.37 -1.96 -8.84
CA ASP A 26 -6.81 -2.03 -8.58
C ASP A 26 -7.13 -1.79 -7.11
N MET A 27 -6.33 -2.35 -6.22
CA MET A 27 -6.49 -2.18 -4.78
C MET A 27 -6.33 -0.73 -4.36
N ILE A 28 -5.38 0.01 -4.94
CA ILE A 28 -5.17 1.43 -4.65
C ILE A 28 -6.33 2.28 -5.16
N LYS A 29 -6.85 1.97 -6.35
CA LYS A 29 -8.05 2.65 -6.88
C LYS A 29 -9.24 2.46 -5.96
N ASN A 30 -9.47 1.23 -5.51
CA ASN A 30 -10.57 0.90 -4.60
C ASN A 30 -10.40 1.62 -3.26
N TRP A 31 -9.21 1.56 -2.67
CA TRP A 31 -8.94 2.21 -1.39
C TRP A 31 -9.09 3.74 -1.50
N ARG A 32 -8.58 4.37 -2.57
CA ARG A 32 -8.82 5.80 -2.84
C ARG A 32 -10.31 6.12 -2.92
N ASN A 33 -11.09 5.29 -3.63
CA ASN A 33 -12.53 5.54 -3.77
C ASN A 33 -13.22 5.48 -2.41
N VAL A 34 -12.94 4.47 -1.59
CA VAL A 34 -13.46 4.36 -0.21
C VAL A 34 -13.09 5.60 0.61
N VAL A 35 -11.81 6.00 0.61
CA VAL A 35 -11.33 7.16 1.38
C VAL A 35 -12.04 8.45 0.98
N LEU A 36 -12.33 8.63 -0.32
CA LEU A 36 -13.01 9.85 -0.79
C LEU A 36 -14.53 9.82 -0.62
N ASP A 37 -15.13 8.64 -0.62
CA ASP A 37 -16.58 8.45 -0.53
C ASP A 37 -17.08 8.59 0.92
N HIS A 38 -16.33 8.11 1.92
CA HIS A 38 -16.71 8.21 3.34
C HIS A 38 -15.52 8.30 4.30
N ASP A 39 -15.79 8.86 5.47
CA ASP A 39 -14.83 8.93 6.57
C ASP A 39 -14.74 7.59 7.32
N MET A 40 -13.56 7.25 7.80
CA MET A 40 -13.29 6.00 8.55
C MET A 40 -12.75 6.33 9.93
N HIS A 41 -13.13 5.54 10.95
CA HIS A 41 -12.49 5.65 12.26
C HIS A 41 -11.15 4.90 12.23
N SER A 42 -10.12 5.49 12.82
CA SER A 42 -8.78 4.90 12.97
C SER A 42 -8.22 5.30 14.32
N GLY A 43 -7.83 4.33 15.15
CA GLY A 43 -7.28 4.61 16.47
C GLY A 43 -8.25 5.46 17.32
N ASN A 44 -7.81 6.66 17.68
CA ASN A 44 -8.55 7.61 18.52
C ASN A 44 -9.24 8.73 17.73
N GLY A 45 -9.15 8.71 16.40
CA GLY A 45 -9.67 9.77 15.55
C GLY A 45 -10.30 9.25 14.28
N ILE A 46 -10.54 10.19 13.36
CA ILE A 46 -11.19 9.91 12.08
C ILE A 46 -10.19 10.21 10.96
N THR A 47 -10.07 9.29 10.02
CA THR A 47 -9.43 9.58 8.73
C THR A 47 -10.43 10.32 7.85
N VAL A 48 -10.08 11.55 7.46
CA VAL A 48 -11.07 12.47 6.87
C VAL A 48 -10.63 12.96 5.50
N ALA A 49 -11.45 12.70 4.47
CA ALA A 49 -11.23 13.26 3.13
C ALA A 49 -11.34 14.78 3.06
N ARG A 50 -11.93 15.41 4.09
CA ARG A 50 -12.08 16.87 4.19
C ARG A 50 -10.73 17.59 4.09
N PHE A 51 -9.63 17.00 4.56
CA PHE A 51 -8.31 17.62 4.48
C PHE A 51 -7.84 17.76 3.02
N LEU A 52 -8.11 16.74 2.20
CA LEU A 52 -7.81 16.77 0.76
C LEU A 52 -8.66 17.84 0.04
N LYS A 53 -9.94 17.96 0.40
CA LYS A 53 -10.85 19.01 -0.12
C LYS A 53 -10.36 20.42 0.27
N LYS A 54 -9.95 20.62 1.52
CA LYS A 54 -9.37 21.89 2.00
C LYS A 54 -8.10 22.27 1.26
N ILE A 55 -7.19 21.32 1.00
CA ILE A 55 -5.99 21.59 0.19
C ILE A 55 -6.37 22.10 -1.19
N TYR A 56 -7.33 21.44 -1.83
CA TYR A 56 -7.82 21.87 -3.13
C TYR A 56 -8.37 23.30 -3.08
N ASP A 57 -9.21 23.63 -2.11
CA ASP A 57 -9.80 24.97 -1.97
C ASP A 57 -8.76 26.06 -1.72
N ILE A 58 -7.78 25.80 -0.85
CA ILE A 58 -6.67 26.73 -0.56
C ILE A 58 -5.81 26.92 -1.81
N LYS A 59 -5.46 25.82 -2.49
CA LYS A 59 -4.66 25.85 -3.72
C LYS A 59 -5.31 26.72 -4.81
N HIS A 60 -6.64 26.74 -4.90
CA HIS A 60 -7.34 27.57 -5.88
C HIS A 60 -7.19 29.08 -5.63
N LYS A 61 -6.88 29.49 -4.40
CA LYS A 61 -6.72 30.89 -4.00
C LYS A 61 -5.26 31.37 -4.04
N LEU A 62 -4.30 30.45 -4.12
CA LEU A 62 -2.87 30.76 -4.08
C LEU A 62 -2.27 30.91 -5.49
N ILE A 63 -1.40 31.91 -5.66
CA ILE A 63 -0.62 32.15 -6.88
C ILE A 63 0.41 31.02 -7.06
N ILE A 64 1.10 30.64 -5.98
CA ILE A 64 2.05 29.52 -5.96
C ILE A 64 1.37 28.30 -5.33
N LYS A 65 1.27 27.22 -6.09
CA LYS A 65 0.54 26.00 -5.72
C LYS A 65 1.52 24.94 -5.22
N SER A 66 1.37 24.50 -3.97
CA SER A 66 2.22 23.45 -3.34
C SER A 66 2.05 22.08 -3.99
N VAL A 67 0.81 21.68 -4.30
CA VAL A 67 0.50 20.39 -4.94
C VAL A 67 -0.07 20.62 -6.34
N LYS A 68 0.78 20.96 -7.32
CA LYS A 68 0.36 21.42 -8.67
C LYS A 68 -0.51 20.40 -9.42
N PHE A 69 -0.24 19.10 -9.29
CA PHE A 69 -0.96 18.04 -9.98
C PHE A 69 -2.36 17.75 -9.40
N LEU A 70 -2.67 18.15 -8.17
CA LEU A 70 -3.95 17.84 -7.52
C LEU A 70 -5.10 18.66 -8.14
N THR A 71 -5.88 18.05 -9.02
CA THR A 71 -7.02 18.70 -9.70
C THR A 71 -8.36 18.29 -9.07
N ARG A 72 -9.45 18.94 -9.50
CA ARG A 72 -10.82 18.57 -9.11
C ARG A 72 -11.08 17.09 -9.28
N ASN A 73 -10.58 16.51 -10.37
CA ASN A 73 -10.84 15.12 -10.71
C ASN A 73 -10.04 14.11 -9.86
N HIS A 74 -9.11 14.57 -9.02
CA HIS A 74 -8.49 13.73 -8.00
C HIS A 74 -9.40 13.61 -6.78
N ILE A 75 -10.03 14.72 -6.37
CA ILE A 75 -10.85 14.83 -5.16
C ILE A 75 -12.30 14.41 -5.38
N PHE A 76 -12.83 14.70 -6.57
CA PHE A 76 -14.20 14.39 -6.98
C PHE A 76 -14.14 13.56 -8.28
N PRO A 77 -13.72 12.29 -8.21
CA PRO A 77 -13.55 11.46 -9.40
C PRO A 77 -14.89 11.07 -10.01
N ALA A 78 -15.08 11.37 -11.30
CA ALA A 78 -16.13 10.76 -12.12
C ALA A 78 -15.78 9.30 -12.45
N ASN A 79 -16.69 8.54 -13.08
CA ASN A 79 -16.49 7.11 -13.37
C ASN A 79 -15.18 6.81 -14.12
N ALA A 80 -14.83 7.59 -15.15
CA ALA A 80 -13.57 7.45 -15.87
C ALA A 80 -12.34 7.71 -14.98
N GLU A 81 -12.50 8.51 -13.93
CA GLU A 81 -11.42 8.95 -13.06
C GLU A 81 -11.26 8.04 -11.85
N LYS A 82 -12.32 7.31 -11.49
CA LYS A 82 -12.31 6.21 -10.50
C LYS A 82 -11.40 5.06 -10.96
N ILE A 83 -11.32 4.81 -12.28
CA ILE A 83 -10.48 3.76 -12.86
C ILE A 83 -9.03 4.20 -13.14
N ASN A 84 -8.69 5.49 -12.98
CA ASN A 84 -7.35 6.01 -13.25
C ASN A 84 -6.39 5.77 -12.07
N VAL A 85 -5.40 4.89 -12.27
CA VAL A 85 -4.40 4.51 -11.26
C VAL A 85 -3.50 5.69 -10.88
N CYS A 86 -2.98 6.44 -11.86
CA CYS A 86 -2.07 7.57 -11.61
C CYS A 86 -2.69 8.59 -10.66
N ARG A 87 -3.98 8.90 -10.84
CA ARG A 87 -4.69 9.82 -9.94
C ARG A 87 -4.87 9.25 -8.54
N ALA A 88 -5.12 7.96 -8.42
CA ALA A 88 -5.19 7.31 -7.12
C ALA A 88 -3.84 7.34 -6.40
N VAL A 89 -2.74 7.06 -7.10
CA VAL A 89 -1.37 7.17 -6.58
C VAL A 89 -1.05 8.60 -6.14
N HIS A 90 -1.37 9.59 -6.96
CA HIS A 90 -1.13 11.00 -6.63
C HIS A 90 -1.83 11.47 -5.35
N VAL A 91 -3.03 10.94 -5.03
CA VAL A 91 -3.73 11.28 -3.79
C VAL A 91 -2.91 10.88 -2.55
N PHE A 92 -2.19 9.75 -2.62
CA PHE A 92 -1.34 9.23 -1.54
C PHE A 92 0.14 9.60 -1.70
N SER A 93 0.44 10.66 -2.43
CA SER A 93 1.82 11.13 -2.62
C SER A 93 2.38 11.82 -1.39
N THR A 94 3.70 11.85 -1.29
CA THR A 94 4.46 12.54 -0.25
C THR A 94 4.14 14.03 -0.18
N GLU A 95 3.87 14.66 -1.32
CA GLU A 95 3.58 16.07 -1.46
C GLU A 95 2.20 16.43 -0.90
N VAL A 96 1.19 15.57 -1.16
CA VAL A 96 -0.14 15.74 -0.55
C VAL A 96 -0.06 15.52 0.95
N ARG A 97 0.68 14.50 1.40
CA ARG A 97 0.90 14.21 2.82
C ARG A 97 1.55 15.41 3.54
N ALA A 98 2.63 15.96 2.99
CA ALA A 98 3.31 17.13 3.53
C ALA A 98 2.40 18.37 3.57
N ALA A 99 1.54 18.55 2.56
CA ALA A 99 0.56 19.63 2.55
C ALA A 99 -0.51 19.46 3.65
N ILE A 100 -0.98 18.24 3.91
CA ILE A 100 -1.92 17.97 5.02
C ILE A 100 -1.24 18.24 6.35
N GLU A 101 -0.01 17.76 6.53
CA GLU A 101 0.77 17.95 7.76
C GLU A 101 0.98 19.44 8.06
N TYR A 102 1.37 20.20 7.03
CA TYR A 102 1.48 21.66 7.14
C TYR A 102 0.15 22.27 7.55
N LEU A 103 -0.95 21.99 6.83
CA LEU A 103 -2.26 22.57 7.19
C LEU A 103 -2.73 22.18 8.59
N GLY A 104 -2.41 20.97 9.05
CA GLY A 104 -2.67 20.52 10.41
C GLY A 104 -1.91 21.36 11.43
N LYS A 105 -0.60 21.52 11.25
CA LYS A 105 0.25 22.33 12.15
C LYS A 105 -0.22 23.79 12.28
N TYR A 106 -0.70 24.41 11.21
CA TYR A 106 -1.08 25.83 11.24
C TYR A 106 -2.54 26.08 11.64
N ASN A 107 -3.48 25.23 11.21
CA ASN A 107 -4.91 25.48 11.49
C ASN A 107 -5.41 24.77 12.74
N ASN A 108 -4.81 23.63 13.11
CA ASN A 108 -5.25 22.84 14.26
C ASN A 108 -4.10 21.94 14.79
N PRO A 109 -3.06 22.53 15.41
CA PRO A 109 -1.92 21.77 15.92
C PRO A 109 -2.38 20.68 16.90
N GLY A 110 -1.91 19.44 16.71
CA GLY A 110 -2.29 18.30 17.57
C GLY A 110 -3.66 17.69 17.26
N SER A 111 -4.24 17.98 16.09
CA SER A 111 -5.48 17.33 15.66
C SER A 111 -5.25 15.84 15.41
N VAL A 112 -5.85 14.99 16.26
CA VAL A 112 -5.83 13.52 16.14
C VAL A 112 -6.28 13.07 14.75
N ASP A 113 -7.29 13.71 14.17
CA ASP A 113 -7.78 13.40 12.82
C ASP A 113 -6.73 13.63 11.72
N VAL A 114 -5.86 14.63 11.89
CA VAL A 114 -4.77 14.87 10.94
C VAL A 114 -3.76 13.73 11.04
N GLU A 115 -3.36 13.35 12.25
CA GLU A 115 -2.39 12.27 12.49
C GLU A 115 -2.89 10.93 11.95
N GLU A 116 -4.15 10.58 12.21
CA GLU A 116 -4.76 9.35 11.72
C GLU A 116 -4.89 9.35 10.19
N THR A 117 -5.21 10.50 9.59
CA THR A 117 -5.23 10.65 8.12
C THR A 117 -3.84 10.47 7.52
N LEU A 118 -2.81 11.10 8.10
CA LEU A 118 -1.41 10.98 7.65
C LEU A 118 -0.93 9.54 7.77
N LYS A 119 -1.29 8.85 8.85
CA LYS A 119 -0.97 7.43 9.06
C LYS A 119 -1.61 6.54 8.00
N LEU A 120 -2.88 6.77 7.66
CA LEU A 120 -3.55 6.03 6.58
C LEU A 120 -2.82 6.23 5.24
N MET A 121 -2.49 7.48 4.92
CA MET A 121 -1.77 7.81 3.69
C MET A 121 -0.38 7.18 3.66
N GLU A 122 0.31 7.12 4.80
CA GLU A 122 1.63 6.50 4.90
C GLU A 122 1.56 4.98 4.69
N MET A 123 0.58 4.31 5.29
CA MET A 123 0.37 2.87 5.10
C MET A 123 0.12 2.56 3.61
N MET A 124 -0.64 3.42 2.95
CA MET A 124 -0.90 3.31 1.51
C MET A 124 0.33 3.56 0.66
N HIS A 125 1.04 4.64 0.94
CA HIS A 125 2.25 5.00 0.22
C HIS A 125 3.32 3.91 0.34
N THR A 126 3.49 3.36 1.54
CA THR A 126 4.43 2.27 1.81
C THR A 126 4.05 1.00 1.05
N PHE A 127 2.77 0.59 1.10
CA PHE A 127 2.26 -0.55 0.34
C PHE A 127 2.57 -0.40 -1.15
N LEU A 128 2.29 0.78 -1.70
CA LEU A 128 2.59 1.15 -3.08
C LEU A 128 4.08 1.01 -3.42
N LYS A 129 4.95 1.62 -2.61
CA LYS A 129 6.38 1.69 -2.89
C LYS A 129 7.08 0.35 -2.86
N ILE A 130 6.60 -0.56 -2.00
CA ILE A 130 7.07 -1.95 -1.95
C ILE A 130 6.66 -2.70 -3.22
N HIS A 131 5.42 -2.55 -3.70
CA HIS A 131 4.95 -3.29 -4.87
C HIS A 131 5.40 -2.66 -6.21
N GLU A 132 5.95 -1.45 -6.21
CA GLU A 132 6.46 -0.75 -7.40
C GLU A 132 7.99 -0.84 -7.59
N VAL A 133 8.66 -1.84 -7.02
CA VAL A 133 10.12 -2.00 -7.20
C VAL A 133 10.43 -2.62 -8.56
N ASN A 134 11.01 -1.83 -9.46
CA ASN A 134 11.33 -2.27 -10.83
C ASN A 134 12.81 -2.52 -11.09
N ASP A 135 13.70 -1.92 -10.31
CA ASP A 135 15.14 -2.10 -10.47
C ASP A 135 15.91 -1.89 -9.17
N LYS A 136 17.20 -2.22 -9.21
CA LYS A 136 18.11 -2.18 -8.06
C LYS A 136 18.39 -0.78 -7.53
N THR A 137 18.22 0.25 -8.35
CA THR A 137 18.65 1.63 -8.08
C THR A 137 17.49 2.59 -7.85
N GLN A 138 16.24 2.13 -7.99
CA GLN A 138 15.04 2.94 -7.82
C GLN A 138 15.01 3.63 -6.45
N HIS A 139 15.35 2.93 -5.38
CA HIS A 139 15.43 3.49 -4.02
C HIS A 139 16.45 4.63 -3.91
N ILE A 140 17.57 4.56 -4.65
CA ILE A 140 18.60 5.60 -4.68
C ILE A 140 18.04 6.84 -5.39
N ARG A 141 17.42 6.65 -6.57
CA ARG A 141 16.86 7.76 -7.37
C ARG A 141 15.68 8.43 -6.68
N GLN A 142 14.84 7.66 -5.98
CA GLN A 142 13.66 8.17 -5.26
C GLN A 142 13.96 8.56 -3.82
N VAL A 143 15.17 8.27 -3.31
CA VAL A 143 15.54 8.44 -1.90
C VAL A 143 14.48 7.80 -0.98
N ASN A 144 14.13 6.55 -1.28
CA ASN A 144 13.07 5.82 -0.58
C ASN A 144 13.41 4.33 -0.45
N GLU A 145 13.72 3.90 0.77
CA GLU A 145 14.10 2.52 1.11
C GLU A 145 12.99 1.51 0.83
N ASN A 146 11.72 1.91 0.91
CA ASN A 146 10.59 1.04 0.57
C ASN A 146 10.62 0.61 -0.90
N SER A 147 11.29 1.36 -1.77
CA SER A 147 11.49 1.04 -3.18
C SER A 147 12.80 0.28 -3.48
N ALA A 148 13.46 -0.30 -2.48
CA ALA A 148 14.64 -1.14 -2.69
C ALA A 148 14.25 -2.54 -3.19
N PRO A 149 15.10 -3.26 -3.94
CA PRO A 149 14.87 -4.70 -4.16
C PRO A 149 14.89 -5.46 -2.83
N GLY A 150 14.22 -6.60 -2.77
CA GLY A 150 14.33 -7.52 -1.65
C GLY A 150 15.67 -8.24 -1.70
N THR A 151 16.47 -8.15 -0.65
CA THR A 151 17.79 -8.80 -0.57
C THR A 151 18.03 -9.60 0.71
N ASP A 152 17.19 -9.40 1.73
CA ASP A 152 17.29 -10.07 3.03
C ASP A 152 15.92 -10.63 3.45
N ILE A 153 15.92 -11.81 4.05
CA ILE A 153 14.73 -12.46 4.63
C ILE A 153 14.27 -11.78 5.93
N ASN A 154 15.16 -11.02 6.56
CA ASN A 154 14.91 -10.25 7.78
C ASN A 154 14.55 -8.78 7.49
N ASP A 155 14.36 -8.44 6.22
CA ASP A 155 13.98 -7.10 5.80
C ASP A 155 12.70 -6.62 6.52
N GLU A 156 12.78 -5.45 7.14
CA GLU A 156 11.69 -4.88 7.94
C GLU A 156 10.40 -4.69 7.13
N ARG A 157 10.51 -4.53 5.81
CA ARG A 157 9.35 -4.40 4.90
C ARG A 157 8.55 -5.70 4.83
N LEU A 158 9.21 -6.86 4.96
CA LEU A 158 8.52 -8.15 5.05
C LEU A 158 7.75 -8.26 6.36
N LEU A 159 8.36 -7.85 7.47
CA LEU A 159 7.70 -7.80 8.77
C LEU A 159 6.51 -6.83 8.73
N TRP A 160 6.67 -5.68 8.09
CA TRP A 160 5.63 -4.69 7.91
C TRP A 160 4.45 -5.25 7.12
N MET A 161 4.69 -5.94 5.99
CA MET A 161 3.65 -6.59 5.19
C MET A 161 2.93 -7.72 5.94
N LEU A 162 3.66 -8.48 6.77
CA LEU A 162 3.12 -9.64 7.48
C LEU A 162 2.40 -9.28 8.78
N LYS A 163 2.77 -8.17 9.43
CA LYS A 163 2.25 -7.82 10.76
C LYS A 163 1.67 -6.41 10.80
N THR A 164 2.45 -5.40 10.46
CA THR A 164 2.08 -3.99 10.68
C THR A 164 0.88 -3.57 9.83
N LEU A 165 0.92 -3.82 8.53
CA LEU A 165 -0.17 -3.46 7.62
C LEU A 165 -1.47 -4.24 7.92
N PRO A 166 -1.45 -5.58 8.08
CA PRO A 166 -2.66 -6.32 8.45
C PRO A 166 -3.27 -5.85 9.77
N ALA A 167 -2.45 -5.65 10.81
CA ALA A 167 -2.91 -5.17 12.11
C ALA A 167 -3.52 -3.76 12.03
N TYR A 168 -2.93 -2.88 11.22
CA TYR A 168 -3.49 -1.55 10.97
C TYR A 168 -4.88 -1.64 10.32
N ILE A 169 -5.02 -2.45 9.26
CA ILE A 169 -6.30 -2.63 8.57
C ILE A 169 -7.36 -3.23 9.52
N ASP A 170 -6.98 -4.21 10.35
CA ASP A 170 -7.87 -4.75 11.38
C ASP A 170 -8.31 -3.69 12.38
N SER A 171 -7.39 -2.83 12.82
CA SER A 171 -7.71 -1.74 13.73
C SER A 171 -8.72 -0.74 13.14
N ILE A 172 -8.59 -0.39 11.85
CA ILE A 172 -9.55 0.48 11.16
C ILE A 172 -10.92 -0.19 11.09
N GLN A 173 -10.97 -1.47 10.70
CA GLN A 173 -12.23 -2.21 10.59
C GLN A 173 -12.95 -2.29 11.92
N LEU A 174 -12.24 -2.66 12.99
CA LEU A 174 -12.79 -2.79 14.33
C LEU A 174 -13.25 -1.44 14.88
N SER A 175 -12.41 -0.41 14.79
CA SER A 175 -12.74 0.93 15.31
C SER A 175 -13.86 1.59 14.52
N SER A 176 -13.88 1.45 13.19
CA SER A 176 -14.99 1.95 12.36
C SER A 176 -16.30 1.27 12.72
N LYS A 177 -16.30 -0.07 12.86
CA LYS A 177 -17.48 -0.82 13.29
C LYS A 177 -17.98 -0.40 14.68
N ALA A 178 -17.07 -0.25 15.64
CA ALA A 178 -17.41 0.17 17.01
C ALA A 178 -18.07 1.56 17.04
N ASN A 179 -17.66 2.46 16.13
CA ASN A 179 -18.19 3.81 16.00
C ASN A 179 -19.34 3.93 14.98
N LYS A 180 -19.89 2.81 14.50
CA LYS A 180 -20.96 2.77 13.47
C LYS A 180 -20.60 3.51 12.18
N MET A 181 -19.31 3.57 11.85
CA MET A 181 -18.76 4.11 10.61
C MET A 181 -18.45 2.99 9.62
N THR A 182 -18.44 3.32 8.33
CA THR A 182 -18.07 2.38 7.28
C THR A 182 -16.54 2.29 7.20
N GLY A 183 -15.98 1.09 7.27
CA GLY A 183 -14.55 0.84 7.04
C GLY A 183 -14.21 0.65 5.56
N LEU A 184 -13.11 -0.03 5.27
CA LEU A 184 -12.85 -0.58 3.92
C LEU A 184 -13.88 -1.68 3.62
N THR A 185 -14.16 -1.93 2.35
CA THR A 185 -14.95 -3.10 1.95
C THR A 185 -14.24 -4.40 2.39
N LYS A 186 -15.00 -5.47 2.61
CA LYS A 186 -14.45 -6.78 2.97
C LYS A 186 -13.46 -7.28 1.90
N GLU A 187 -13.81 -7.13 0.64
CA GLU A 187 -13.05 -7.56 -0.52
C GLU A 187 -11.69 -6.83 -0.58
N THR A 188 -11.70 -5.49 -0.49
CA THR A 188 -10.46 -4.69 -0.44
C THR A 188 -9.59 -5.08 0.76
N THR A 189 -10.20 -5.32 1.92
CA THR A 189 -9.46 -5.72 3.14
C THR A 189 -8.75 -7.06 2.96
N GLU A 190 -9.46 -8.05 2.45
CA GLU A 190 -8.91 -9.39 2.19
C GLU A 190 -7.85 -9.36 1.10
N ALA A 191 -8.10 -8.63 0.00
CA ALA A 191 -7.16 -8.50 -1.11
C ALA A 191 -5.83 -7.86 -0.68
N VAL A 192 -5.87 -6.82 0.15
CA VAL A 192 -4.67 -6.15 0.68
C VAL A 192 -3.85 -7.08 1.55
N LYS A 193 -4.48 -7.72 2.54
CA LYS A 193 -3.77 -8.61 3.45
C LYS A 193 -3.23 -9.85 2.73
N PHE A 194 -4.01 -10.42 1.83
CA PHE A 194 -3.61 -11.58 1.04
C PHE A 194 -2.41 -11.26 0.16
N THR A 195 -2.47 -10.16 -0.60
CA THR A 195 -1.38 -9.73 -1.49
C THR A 195 -0.11 -9.41 -0.70
N ALA A 196 -0.22 -8.68 0.41
CA ALA A 196 0.93 -8.37 1.27
C ALA A 196 1.59 -9.65 1.81
N LYS A 197 0.79 -10.58 2.34
CA LYS A 197 1.28 -11.86 2.86
C LYS A 197 1.94 -12.69 1.77
N SER A 198 1.26 -12.89 0.65
CA SER A 198 1.74 -13.71 -0.46
C SER A 198 3.05 -13.16 -1.02
N THR A 199 3.14 -11.84 -1.19
CA THR A 199 4.35 -11.14 -1.65
C THR A 199 5.52 -11.35 -0.69
N ALA A 200 5.30 -11.21 0.63
CA ALA A 200 6.34 -11.42 1.62
C ALA A 200 6.83 -12.87 1.66
N GLU A 201 5.92 -13.85 1.62
CA GLU A 201 6.28 -15.27 1.62
C GLU A 201 6.98 -15.69 0.31
N CYS A 202 6.54 -15.15 -0.84
CA CYS A 202 7.18 -15.37 -2.13
C CYS A 202 8.63 -14.90 -2.11
N LEU A 203 8.88 -13.69 -1.61
CA LEU A 203 10.23 -13.15 -1.52
C LEU A 203 11.12 -13.99 -0.60
N LYS A 204 10.62 -14.37 0.57
CA LYS A 204 11.37 -15.27 1.48
C LYS A 204 11.73 -16.58 0.79
N TYR A 205 10.78 -17.18 0.08
CA TYR A 205 11.03 -18.41 -0.67
C TYR A 205 12.11 -18.22 -1.76
N LEU A 206 12.03 -17.15 -2.55
CA LEU A 206 13.00 -16.88 -3.61
C LEU A 206 14.41 -16.62 -3.07
N LEU A 207 14.53 -15.85 -1.98
CA LEU A 207 15.83 -15.57 -1.36
C LEU A 207 16.40 -16.81 -0.66
N GLU A 208 15.62 -17.48 0.19
CA GLU A 208 16.11 -18.54 1.07
C GLU A 208 16.19 -19.91 0.38
N LYS A 209 15.16 -20.28 -0.40
CA LYS A 209 15.06 -21.62 -1.01
C LYS A 209 15.59 -21.67 -2.43
N CYS A 210 15.46 -20.57 -3.18
CA CYS A 210 15.95 -20.51 -4.56
C CYS A 210 17.32 -19.80 -4.71
N GLY A 211 17.82 -19.14 -3.66
CA GLY A 211 19.14 -18.51 -3.67
C GLY A 211 19.25 -17.27 -4.57
N PHE A 212 18.15 -16.55 -4.78
CA PHE A 212 18.17 -15.30 -5.55
C PHE A 212 18.96 -14.24 -4.78
N PHE A 213 19.87 -13.54 -5.47
CA PHE A 213 20.65 -12.44 -4.86
C PHE A 213 19.77 -11.22 -4.52
N HIS A 214 18.74 -10.98 -5.32
CA HIS A 214 17.78 -9.91 -5.13
C HIS A 214 16.48 -10.22 -5.87
N VAL A 215 15.37 -9.64 -5.41
CA VAL A 215 14.03 -9.81 -6.01
C VAL A 215 13.40 -8.42 -6.22
N CYS A 216 12.88 -8.17 -7.42
CA CYS A 216 12.06 -6.99 -7.73
C CYS A 216 10.60 -7.41 -7.83
N PHE A 217 9.67 -6.59 -7.34
CA PHE A 217 8.26 -6.94 -7.21
C PHE A 217 7.44 -6.70 -8.48
N ASN A 218 7.92 -5.82 -9.36
CA ASN A 218 7.25 -5.54 -10.62
C ASN A 218 8.27 -5.39 -11.74
N ALA A 219 8.21 -6.27 -12.73
CA ALA A 219 8.68 -5.94 -14.06
C ALA A 219 7.46 -5.41 -14.80
N ARG A 220 7.27 -4.08 -14.86
CA ARG A 220 6.42 -3.53 -15.91
C ARG A 220 6.97 -4.06 -17.24
N ILE A 221 6.24 -4.98 -17.87
CA ILE A 221 6.46 -5.35 -19.27
C ILE A 221 6.03 -4.17 -20.14
#